data_AF-A0A238JC65-F1
#
_entry.id   AF-A0A238JC65-F1
#
_cell.length_a   1.000
_cell.length_b   1.000
_cell.length_c   1.000
_cell.angle_alpha   90.00
_cell.angle_beta   90.00
_cell.angle_gamma   90.00
#
_symmetry.space_group_name_H-M   'P 1'
#
loop_
_entity.id
_entity.type
_entity.pdbx_description
1 polymer ?
#
loop_
_entity_poly.entity_id
_entity_poly.type
_entity_poly.pdbx_seq_one_letter_code
_entity_poly.pdbx_strand_id
1 'polypeptide(L)'
;MKKIISGILLASLGLLSTPVMAKGTAYECKVKDVRSQGYWLPEVLFIGHDPDEDVVVVSDPIILHYNDSQPVGGKLSVDNDKRTTFTWRLKVKTSSGQFARVSYRATYYKKDGTLSISAKPLNYTNRFNGRGTCEVKALK
;
A
#
# COMPACT_ATOMS: atom_id res chain seq x y z
N MET A 1 -0.64 50.04 58.55
CA MET A 1 -1.36 49.35 57.46
C MET A 1 -0.75 49.73 56.12
N LYS A 2 -0.16 48.77 55.40
CA LYS A 2 -0.05 48.61 53.92
C LYS A 2 1.21 47.81 53.61
N LYS A 3 1.00 46.51 53.35
CA LYS A 3 2.04 45.56 52.94
C LYS A 3 2.24 45.69 51.43
N ILE A 4 3.51 45.72 51.03
CA ILE A 4 4.01 45.67 49.65
C ILE A 4 3.90 44.23 49.17
N ILE A 5 3.29 43.98 47.99
CA ILE A 5 3.47 42.69 47.29
C ILE A 5 3.59 42.98 45.78
N SER A 6 4.82 42.89 45.29
CA SER A 6 5.17 42.74 43.87
C SER A 6 4.59 41.43 43.35
N GLY A 7 3.75 41.50 42.32
CA GLY A 7 3.29 40.33 41.57
C GLY A 7 4.24 40.03 40.41
N ILE A 8 5.03 38.97 40.54
CA ILE A 8 5.79 38.36 39.43
C ILE A 8 4.80 37.47 38.66
N LEU A 9 4.51 37.85 37.41
CA LEU A 9 3.69 37.07 36.49
C LEU A 9 4.56 35.96 35.89
N LEU A 10 4.48 34.72 36.41
CA LEU A 10 5.08 33.55 35.76
C LEU A 10 4.26 33.19 34.50
N ALA A 11 4.85 33.43 33.33
CA ALA A 11 4.32 32.95 32.06
C ALA A 11 4.55 31.44 31.94
N SER A 12 3.46 30.66 32.04
CA SER A 12 3.44 29.22 31.77
C SER A 12 3.67 28.97 30.28
N LEU A 13 4.83 28.40 29.93
CA LEU A 13 5.12 27.83 28.61
C LEU A 13 4.17 26.64 28.35
N GLY A 14 3.10 26.90 27.60
CA GLY A 14 2.24 25.84 27.06
C GLY A 14 2.99 25.05 26.00
N LEU A 15 3.13 23.74 26.22
CA LEU A 15 3.57 22.77 25.22
C LEU A 15 2.61 22.80 24.02
N LEU A 16 3.04 23.40 22.91
CA LEU A 16 2.35 23.28 21.63
C LEU A 16 2.70 21.92 21.02
N SER A 17 1.87 20.92 21.28
CA SER A 17 1.90 19.64 20.58
C SER A 17 1.45 19.85 19.13
N THR A 18 2.38 20.01 18.19
CA THR A 18 2.07 20.04 16.75
C THR A 18 1.65 18.65 16.26
N PRO A 19 0.74 18.57 15.27
CA PRO A 19 -0.02 17.36 14.95
C PRO A 19 0.87 16.25 14.39
N VAL A 20 0.62 15.01 14.82
CA VAL A 20 1.03 13.80 14.11
C VAL A 20 0.24 13.74 12.80
N MET A 21 0.85 14.15 11.70
CA MET A 21 0.35 13.93 10.34
C MET A 21 1.28 12.95 9.64
N ALA A 22 1.05 11.66 9.88
CA ALA A 22 1.49 10.61 8.98
C ALA A 22 0.27 9.70 8.75
N LYS A 23 -0.63 10.15 7.88
CA LYS A 23 -1.96 9.52 7.72
C LYS A 23 -1.95 8.30 6.80
N GLY A 24 -0.94 8.14 5.95
CA GLY A 24 -0.85 6.98 5.08
C GLY A 24 0.58 6.49 4.88
N THR A 25 0.70 5.25 4.41
CA THR A 25 1.95 4.59 4.03
C THR A 25 1.91 4.25 2.55
N ALA A 26 2.96 4.61 1.82
CA ALA A 26 3.20 4.20 0.45
C ALA A 26 4.24 3.09 0.40
N TYR A 27 3.92 2.04 -0.33
CA TYR A 27 4.84 0.96 -0.71
C TYR A 27 5.13 1.09 -2.20
N GLU A 28 6.39 1.37 -2.54
CA GLU A 28 6.87 1.43 -3.91
C GLU A 28 7.74 0.23 -4.18
N CYS A 29 7.21 -0.74 -4.91
CA CYS A 29 7.84 -2.03 -5.08
C CYS A 29 8.34 -2.25 -6.50
N LYS A 30 9.51 -2.90 -6.60
CA LYS A 30 10.07 -3.41 -7.85
C LYS A 30 9.98 -4.93 -7.86
N VAL A 31 9.32 -5.50 -8.86
CA VAL A 31 9.18 -6.96 -9.02
C VAL A 31 10.18 -7.45 -10.05
N LYS A 32 10.84 -8.56 -9.75
CA LYS A 32 11.85 -9.19 -10.62
C LYS A 32 11.23 -10.28 -11.50
N ASP A 33 11.87 -10.54 -12.62
CA ASP A 33 11.62 -11.70 -13.51
C ASP A 33 10.17 -11.85 -14.01
N VAL A 34 9.44 -10.74 -14.18
CA VAL A 34 8.01 -10.75 -14.58
C VAL A 34 7.76 -11.42 -15.94
N ARG A 35 8.76 -11.41 -16.83
CA ARG A 35 8.69 -12.05 -18.16
C ARG A 35 8.44 -13.55 -18.05
N SER A 36 9.12 -14.21 -17.10
CA SER A 36 8.93 -15.65 -16.83
C SER A 36 7.52 -15.98 -16.36
N GLN A 37 6.77 -14.97 -15.90
CA GLN A 37 5.40 -15.07 -15.40
C GLN A 37 4.36 -14.62 -16.44
N GLY A 38 4.76 -14.54 -17.72
CA GLY A 38 3.85 -14.18 -18.82
C GLY A 38 3.30 -12.76 -18.70
N TYR A 39 4.01 -11.85 -18.02
CA TYR A 39 3.60 -10.46 -17.79
C TYR A 39 2.30 -10.29 -16.98
N TRP A 40 1.86 -11.31 -16.26
CA TRP A 40 0.71 -11.22 -15.34
C TRP A 40 1.06 -10.60 -13.98
N LEU A 41 2.32 -10.21 -13.80
CA LEU A 41 2.83 -9.45 -12.65
C LEU A 41 3.48 -8.16 -13.16
N PRO A 42 3.28 -7.02 -12.48
CA PRO A 42 3.84 -5.76 -12.92
C PRO A 42 5.31 -5.63 -12.53
N GLU A 43 6.12 -4.91 -13.30
CA GLU A 43 7.52 -4.60 -12.94
C GLU A 43 7.61 -3.61 -11.77
N VAL A 44 6.65 -2.69 -11.68
CA VAL A 44 6.51 -1.69 -10.63
C VAL A 44 5.11 -1.74 -10.03
N LEU A 45 5.02 -1.69 -8.70
CA LEU A 45 3.76 -1.74 -7.96
C LEU A 45 3.75 -0.64 -6.91
N PHE A 46 2.69 0.16 -6.90
CA PHE A 46 2.43 1.20 -5.91
C PHE A 46 1.21 0.82 -5.07
N ILE A 47 1.37 0.84 -3.75
CA ILE A 47 0.26 0.63 -2.81
C ILE A 47 0.24 1.80 -1.83
N GLY A 48 -0.86 2.53 -1.78
CA GLY A 48 -1.19 3.47 -0.71
C GLY A 48 -2.08 2.78 0.32
N HIS A 49 -1.78 2.94 1.60
CA HIS A 49 -2.54 2.39 2.71
C HIS A 49 -2.72 3.44 3.80
N ASP A 50 -3.96 3.78 4.10
CA ASP A 50 -4.35 4.60 5.25
C ASP A 50 -5.12 3.68 6.21
N PRO A 51 -4.51 3.29 7.36
CA PRO A 51 -5.16 2.40 8.31
C PRO A 51 -6.28 3.09 9.11
N ASP A 52 -6.26 4.42 9.24
CA ASP A 52 -7.25 5.17 10.00
C ASP A 52 -8.57 5.26 9.22
N GLU A 53 -8.47 5.36 7.89
CA GLU A 53 -9.61 5.44 6.98
C GLU A 53 -10.01 4.07 6.38
N ASP A 54 -9.30 2.99 6.71
CA ASP A 54 -9.42 1.65 6.10
C ASP A 54 -9.32 1.68 4.56
N VAL A 55 -8.42 2.52 4.04
CA VAL A 55 -8.23 2.71 2.60
C VAL A 55 -6.99 2.00 2.11
N VAL A 56 -7.14 1.17 1.07
CA VAL A 56 -6.03 0.64 0.28
C VAL A 56 -6.25 0.98 -1.19
N VAL A 57 -5.29 1.65 -1.80
CA VAL A 57 -5.27 1.98 -3.23
C VAL A 57 -4.07 1.31 -3.88
N VAL A 58 -4.29 0.61 -4.99
CA VAL A 58 -3.25 -0.13 -5.71
C VAL A 58 -3.17 0.39 -7.15
N SER A 59 -1.94 0.66 -7.60
CA SER A 59 -1.66 1.12 -8.97
C SER A 59 -0.43 0.42 -9.53
N ASP A 60 -0.55 -0.05 -10.77
CA ASP A 60 0.54 -0.63 -11.55
C ASP A 60 0.20 -0.57 -13.05
N PRO A 61 1.16 -0.81 -13.97
CA PRO A 61 0.91 -0.73 -15.40
C PRO A 61 -0.19 -1.68 -15.93
N ILE A 62 -0.39 -2.85 -15.31
CA ILE A 62 -1.45 -3.81 -15.68
C ILE A 62 -2.81 -3.27 -15.25
N ILE A 63 -2.92 -2.74 -14.03
CA ILE A 63 -4.13 -2.09 -13.53
C ILE A 63 -4.51 -0.94 -14.46
N LEU A 64 -3.57 -0.03 -14.73
CA LEU A 64 -3.83 1.15 -15.58
C LEU A 64 -4.26 0.75 -17.00
N HIS A 65 -3.71 -0.34 -17.53
CA HIS A 65 -4.11 -0.87 -18.83
C HIS A 65 -5.56 -1.40 -18.85
N TYR A 66 -6.00 -2.08 -17.80
CA TYR A 66 -7.32 -2.75 -17.76
C TYR A 66 -8.42 -1.98 -17.05
N ASN A 67 -8.10 -0.90 -16.34
CA ASN A 67 -9.03 -0.18 -15.47
C ASN A 67 -9.10 1.31 -15.81
N ASP A 68 -9.25 1.64 -17.10
CA ASP A 68 -9.46 3.02 -17.59
C ASP A 68 -8.40 4.02 -17.08
N SER A 69 -7.14 3.58 -16.97
CA SER A 69 -6.03 4.36 -16.40
C SER A 69 -6.27 4.85 -14.97
N GLN A 70 -7.14 4.18 -14.22
CA GLN A 70 -7.42 4.44 -12.81
C GLN A 70 -6.82 3.35 -11.91
N PRO A 71 -6.37 3.69 -10.68
CA PRO A 71 -6.02 2.70 -9.69
C PRO A 71 -7.26 1.89 -9.24
N VAL A 72 -7.02 0.79 -8.53
CA VAL A 72 -8.09 -0.02 -7.94
C VAL A 72 -8.05 0.02 -6.42
N GLY A 73 -9.21 -0.16 -5.81
CA GLY A 73 -9.31 -0.44 -4.38
C GLY A 73 -8.73 -1.82 -4.05
N GLY A 74 -7.92 -1.88 -3.00
CA GLY A 74 -7.42 -3.11 -2.41
C GLY A 74 -8.06 -3.39 -1.05
N LYS A 75 -7.48 -4.34 -0.33
CA LYS A 75 -7.81 -4.69 1.06
C LYS A 75 -6.56 -5.05 1.83
N LEU A 76 -6.49 -4.63 3.08
CA LEU A 76 -5.54 -5.15 4.04
C LEU A 76 -6.00 -6.56 4.49
N SER A 77 -5.21 -7.58 4.17
CA SER A 77 -5.50 -8.97 4.53
C SER A 77 -4.79 -9.40 5.81
N VAL A 78 -3.60 -8.86 6.07
CA VAL A 78 -2.79 -9.13 7.27
C VAL A 78 -1.94 -7.91 7.54
N ASP A 79 -1.87 -7.48 8.79
CA ASP A 79 -0.80 -6.62 9.28
C ASP A 79 -0.34 -7.07 10.67
N ASN A 80 0.97 -7.27 10.82
CA ASN A 80 1.61 -7.60 12.09
C ASN A 80 3.10 -7.25 12.03
N ASP A 81 3.85 -7.51 13.10
CA ASP A 81 5.27 -7.15 13.20
C ASP A 81 6.16 -7.78 12.12
N LYS A 82 5.72 -8.88 11.51
CA LYS A 82 6.49 -9.62 10.51
C LYS A 82 6.19 -9.18 9.09
N ARG A 83 4.93 -8.87 8.78
CA ARG A 83 4.49 -8.63 7.40
C ARG A 83 3.22 -7.80 7.30
N THR A 84 3.07 -7.16 6.15
CA THR A 84 1.83 -6.53 5.71
C THR A 84 1.41 -7.16 4.38
N THR A 85 0.15 -7.58 4.26
CA THR A 85 -0.37 -8.27 3.08
C THR A 85 -1.58 -7.56 2.53
N PHE A 86 -1.50 -7.19 1.26
CA PHE A 86 -2.55 -6.54 0.49
C PHE A 86 -3.15 -7.51 -0.54
N THR A 87 -4.44 -7.37 -0.80
CA THR A 87 -5.13 -8.13 -1.85
C THR A 87 -6.03 -7.22 -2.66
N TRP A 88 -6.13 -7.48 -3.96
CA TRP A 88 -7.05 -6.78 -4.85
C TRP A 88 -7.54 -7.73 -5.95
N ARG A 89 -8.55 -7.30 -6.69
CA ARG A 89 -9.06 -8.01 -7.85
C ARG A 89 -9.08 -7.07 -9.04
N LEU A 90 -8.68 -7.59 -10.20
CA LEU A 90 -8.72 -6.87 -11.46
C LEU A 90 -9.61 -7.62 -12.44
N LYS A 91 -10.50 -6.90 -13.12
CA LYS A 91 -11.25 -7.44 -14.27
C LYS A 91 -10.37 -7.23 -15.50
N VAL A 92 -10.07 -8.29 -16.23
CA VAL A 92 -9.25 -8.24 -17.44
C VAL A 92 -10.06 -8.72 -18.63
N LYS A 93 -9.74 -8.21 -19.81
CA LYS A 93 -10.29 -8.70 -21.08
C LYS A 93 -9.27 -9.63 -21.73
N THR A 94 -9.68 -10.85 -22.05
CA THR A 94 -8.84 -11.84 -22.75
C THR A 94 -8.72 -11.50 -24.23
N SER A 95 -7.80 -12.16 -24.93
CA SER A 95 -7.65 -12.05 -26.39
C SER A 95 -8.91 -12.46 -27.16
N SER A 96 -9.71 -13.40 -26.61
CA SER A 96 -11.01 -13.80 -27.14
C SER A 96 -12.14 -12.79 -26.87
N GLY A 97 -11.85 -11.69 -26.19
CA GLY A 97 -12.82 -10.65 -25.84
C GLY A 97 -13.66 -10.96 -24.59
N GLN A 98 -13.45 -12.10 -23.94
CA GLN A 98 -14.13 -12.47 -22.71
C GLN A 98 -13.55 -11.73 -21.51
N PHE A 99 -14.37 -11.55 -20.47
CA PHE A 99 -13.91 -10.97 -19.22
C PHE A 99 -13.53 -12.06 -18.23
N ALA A 100 -12.34 -11.93 -17.65
CA ALA A 100 -11.89 -12.73 -16.52
C ALA A 100 -11.66 -11.84 -15.30
N ARG A 101 -11.65 -12.46 -14.11
CA ARG A 101 -11.24 -11.79 -12.88
C ARG A 101 -9.93 -12.41 -12.41
N VAL A 102 -8.96 -11.59 -12.07
CA VAL A 102 -7.67 -12.02 -11.53
C VAL A 102 -7.57 -11.53 -10.09
N SER A 103 -7.27 -12.44 -9.17
CA SER A 103 -6.98 -12.11 -7.78
C SER A 103 -5.49 -11.92 -7.59
N TYR A 104 -5.11 -10.81 -7.00
CA TYR A 104 -3.74 -10.50 -6.65
C TYR A 104 -3.53 -10.51 -5.15
N ARG A 105 -2.31 -10.86 -4.74
CA ARG A 105 -1.85 -10.78 -3.35
C ARG A 105 -0.40 -10.32 -3.33
N ALA A 106 -0.12 -9.25 -2.59
CA ALA A 106 1.21 -8.72 -2.33
C ALA A 106 1.51 -8.82 -0.83
N THR A 107 2.65 -9.38 -0.45
CA THR A 107 3.11 -9.49 0.94
C THR A 107 4.46 -8.82 1.06
N TYR A 108 4.50 -7.73 1.81
CA TYR A 108 5.71 -7.05 2.23
C TYR A 108 6.22 -7.65 3.54
N TYR A 109 7.49 -8.04 3.58
CA TYR A 109 8.15 -8.54 4.78
C TYR A 109 8.92 -7.41 5.45
N LYS A 110 8.53 -7.05 6.67
CA LYS A 110 9.07 -5.88 7.39
C LYS A 110 10.54 -6.02 7.77
N LYS A 111 11.03 -7.26 7.91
CA LYS A 111 12.42 -7.56 8.32
C LYS A 111 13.46 -7.06 7.32
N ASP A 112 13.21 -7.28 6.03
CA ASP A 112 14.21 -7.10 4.97
C ASP A 112 13.69 -6.30 3.78
N GLY A 113 12.46 -5.79 3.87
CA GLY A 113 11.84 -5.01 2.82
C GLY A 113 11.45 -5.81 1.59
N THR A 114 11.51 -7.15 1.64
CA THR A 114 11.22 -7.99 0.48
C THR A 114 9.72 -8.05 0.19
N LEU A 115 9.40 -8.28 -1.08
CA LEU A 115 8.05 -8.48 -1.59
C LEU A 115 7.89 -9.90 -2.10
N SER A 116 6.78 -10.54 -1.74
CA SER A 116 6.22 -11.68 -2.47
C SER A 116 4.90 -11.27 -3.10
N ILE A 117 4.73 -11.49 -4.40
CA ILE A 117 3.50 -11.14 -5.13
C ILE A 117 3.00 -12.36 -5.91
N SER A 118 1.69 -12.51 -6.00
CA SER A 118 1.07 -13.53 -6.83
C SER A 118 -0.18 -13.03 -7.54
N ALA A 119 -0.47 -13.62 -8.69
CA ALA A 119 -1.69 -13.42 -9.46
C ALA A 119 -2.33 -14.78 -9.76
N LYS A 120 -3.66 -14.87 -9.61
CA LYS A 120 -4.45 -16.07 -9.90
C LYS A 120 -5.73 -15.67 -10.65
N PRO A 121 -5.86 -16.02 -11.94
CA PRO A 121 -7.14 -15.94 -12.63
C PRO A 121 -8.17 -16.84 -11.93
N LEU A 122 -9.35 -16.29 -11.63
CA LEU A 122 -10.43 -17.06 -11.00
C LEU A 122 -10.93 -18.14 -11.97
N ASN A 123 -11.20 -19.33 -11.46
CA ASN A 123 -11.62 -20.53 -12.21
C ASN A 123 -10.54 -21.16 -13.10
N TYR A 124 -9.28 -20.71 -12.99
CA TYR A 124 -8.14 -21.37 -13.63
C TYR A 124 -7.20 -21.96 -12.57
N THR A 125 -6.44 -22.97 -12.99
CA THR A 125 -5.42 -23.61 -12.14
C THR A 125 -4.10 -22.83 -12.14
N ASN A 126 -3.88 -21.99 -13.15
CA ASN A 126 -2.69 -21.16 -13.30
C ASN A 126 -2.49 -20.25 -12.08
N ARG A 127 -1.22 -20.11 -11.68
CA ARG A 127 -0.78 -19.15 -10.67
C ARG A 127 0.56 -18.58 -11.09
N PHE A 128 0.66 -17.27 -11.01
CA PHE A 128 1.88 -16.52 -11.28
C PHE A 128 2.44 -16.05 -9.96
N ASN A 129 3.75 -16.18 -9.75
CA ASN A 129 4.41 -15.79 -8.52
C ASN A 129 5.66 -14.99 -8.83
N GLY A 130 5.90 -13.94 -8.07
CA GLY A 130 7.06 -13.06 -8.23
C GLY A 130 7.63 -12.66 -6.88
N ARG A 131 8.86 -12.19 -6.93
CA ARG A 131 9.56 -11.61 -5.78
C ARG A 131 10.08 -10.23 -6.13
N GLY A 132 10.29 -9.42 -5.11
CA GLY A 132 10.74 -8.05 -5.27
C GLY A 132 11.23 -7.44 -3.98
N THR A 133 11.33 -6.12 -3.99
CA THR A 133 11.65 -5.30 -2.83
C THR A 133 10.78 -4.05 -2.86
N CYS A 134 10.43 -3.53 -1.70
CA CYS A 134 9.67 -2.29 -1.57
C CYS A 134 10.45 -1.23 -0.79
N GLU A 135 10.39 0.00 -1.27
CA GLU A 135 10.67 1.19 -0.48
C GLU A 135 9.38 1.64 0.19
N VAL A 136 9.43 1.92 1.49
CA VAL A 136 8.26 2.30 2.29
C VAL A 136 8.44 3.71 2.79
N LYS A 137 7.46 4.57 2.54
CA LYS A 137 7.48 5.97 2.95
C LYS A 137 6.12 6.43 3.47
N ALA A 138 6.15 7.43 4.35
CA ALA A 138 4.91 8.12 4.74
C ALA A 138 4.34 8.87 3.53
N LEU A 139 3.03 8.75 3.33
CA LEU A 139 2.27 9.64 2.45
C LEU A 139 2.13 10.98 3.16
N LYS A 140 2.49 12.06 2.44
CA LYS A 140 2.38 13.44 2.89
C LYS A 140 1.10 14.07 2.36
#